data_AF-A0A2U1B1F5-F1
#
_entry.id   AF-A0A2U1B1F5-F1
#
_cell.length_a   1.000
_cell.length_b   1.000
_cell.length_c   1.000
_cell.angle_alpha   90.00
_cell.angle_beta   90.00
_cell.angle_gamma   90.00
#
_symmetry.space_group_name_H-M   'P 1'
#
loop_
_entity.id
_entity.type
_entity.pdbx_description
1 polymer ?
#
loop_
_entity_poly.entity_id
_entity_poly.type
_entity_poly.pdbx_seq_one_letter_code
_entity_poly.pdbx_strand_id
1 'polypeptide(L)'
;MQTPSFFSLQDFEHFEKIAYKEHDNENPLHVAAKNQLVNGVWSKTGYWAKEIEKTLPDYEVDSFKKAWFQRPVRGKSNVTIKPYTWARIIRKNASNKDVYFTLGIDSDLKIVIVKLDYQNSGNSDLTDRQKEICKQKLVNTNGWWKYVEVIPLSDLSKHNWDTLIAATAKFIKDHEETYQGVLQAIEANANKRLARLTWNSKGWVMPSGPEGKSYDGQSHEGNHGYGHEEWLLDFSKLIDDYHYGFLEPLRSDYDTYAGRSFDIQLYTINKQTKKRYWVGELKNAEIISIAESEQIKKEYKRLGWLKEMEDQIKASGANERGFSNWKGVNLFNVRFKPKDAVLYDEFIEIDPKNPLYKVKRYTFLNNSPKYQAPQVLKPFEFQKPTEAEVRSDNTDPNYSTLSKRAPRTVEIELYHKKISNYLSTHLRSVYGKKNVKAEHPAGTGSNRIDIVVQDNSDLIFYEIKTYSSIKACIREAIGQILEYSYFPNKALAKELIIVSQHEADEPIKDYMSHLRNKFDIPLYYQHFDMTKKTLSDKY
;
A
#
# COMPACT_ATOMS: atom_id res chain seq x y z
N MET A 1 12.26 -43.08 -21.43
CA MET A 1 13.46 -43.35 -20.61
C MET A 1 13.18 -44.62 -19.83
N GLN A 2 14.19 -45.47 -19.66
CA GLN A 2 14.08 -46.63 -18.75
C GLN A 2 13.88 -46.12 -17.32
N THR A 3 12.93 -46.71 -16.58
CA THR A 3 12.67 -46.37 -15.18
C THR A 3 13.89 -46.73 -14.33
N PRO A 4 14.56 -45.77 -13.65
CA PRO A 4 15.68 -46.07 -12.78
C PRO A 4 15.20 -46.78 -11.51
N SER A 5 16.09 -47.47 -10.81
CA SER A 5 15.79 -47.97 -9.46
C SER A 5 15.43 -46.83 -8.51
N PHE A 6 14.63 -47.13 -7.48
CA PHE A 6 14.30 -46.15 -6.45
C PHE A 6 15.57 -45.72 -5.68
N PHE A 7 15.48 -44.62 -4.93
CA PHE A 7 16.57 -44.22 -4.04
C PHE A 7 16.85 -45.31 -3.00
N SER A 8 18.12 -45.50 -2.66
CA SER A 8 18.60 -46.54 -1.77
C SER A 8 19.60 -45.99 -0.75
N LEU A 9 19.87 -46.77 0.31
CA LEU A 9 20.90 -46.41 1.30
C LEU A 9 22.27 -46.16 0.65
N GLN A 10 22.64 -47.02 -0.30
CA GLN A 10 23.92 -46.93 -1.01
C GLN A 10 24.05 -45.64 -1.82
N ASP A 11 22.94 -45.11 -2.33
CA ASP A 11 22.93 -43.83 -3.03
C ASP A 11 23.36 -42.68 -2.11
N PHE A 12 22.82 -42.63 -0.89
CA PHE A 12 23.15 -41.60 0.11
C PHE A 12 24.57 -41.76 0.61
N GLU A 13 25.01 -42.98 0.94
CA GLU A 13 26.38 -43.25 1.39
C GLU A 13 27.41 -42.88 0.31
N HIS A 14 27.11 -43.15 -0.95
CA HIS A 14 27.98 -42.75 -2.05
C HIS A 14 28.00 -41.23 -2.21
N PHE A 15 26.84 -40.58 -2.13
CA PHE A 15 26.74 -39.13 -2.31
C PHE A 15 27.47 -38.36 -1.21
N GLU A 16 27.30 -38.76 0.05
CA GLU A 16 28.00 -38.20 1.23
C GLU A 16 29.52 -38.31 1.09
N LYS A 17 30.03 -39.43 0.54
CA LYS A 17 31.47 -39.64 0.30
C LYS A 17 32.07 -38.70 -0.74
N ILE A 18 31.27 -38.14 -1.64
CA ILE A 18 31.75 -37.32 -2.75
C ILE A 18 31.32 -35.85 -2.66
N ALA A 19 30.31 -35.53 -1.86
CA ALA A 19 29.91 -34.16 -1.56
C ALA A 19 31.12 -33.34 -1.06
N TYR A 20 31.17 -32.06 -1.43
CA TYR A 20 32.23 -31.13 -1.07
C TYR A 20 33.64 -31.43 -1.62
N LYS A 21 33.85 -32.54 -2.31
CA LYS A 21 35.14 -32.82 -2.96
C LYS A 21 35.33 -31.93 -4.19
N GLU A 22 36.57 -31.48 -4.37
CA GLU A 22 36.98 -30.83 -5.61
C GLU A 22 36.94 -31.85 -6.75
N HIS A 23 36.46 -31.42 -7.91
CA HIS A 23 36.42 -32.18 -9.13
C HIS A 23 37.35 -31.53 -10.15
N ASP A 24 38.16 -32.39 -10.77
CA ASP A 24 39.12 -32.05 -11.81
C ASP A 24 38.78 -32.92 -13.03
N ASN A 25 38.61 -32.29 -14.20
CA ASN A 25 38.27 -33.01 -15.42
C ASN A 25 39.45 -33.81 -15.99
N GLU A 26 40.67 -33.54 -15.53
CA GLU A 26 41.88 -34.25 -15.95
C GLU A 26 42.18 -35.46 -15.05
N ASN A 27 41.51 -35.58 -13.89
CA ASN A 27 41.66 -36.69 -12.97
C ASN A 27 40.64 -37.82 -13.25
N PRO A 28 41.07 -39.02 -13.68
CA PRO A 28 40.17 -40.14 -14.01
C PRO A 28 39.28 -40.58 -12.84
N LEU A 29 39.76 -40.50 -11.60
CA LEU A 29 38.98 -40.85 -10.41
C LEU A 29 37.86 -39.85 -10.15
N HIS A 30 38.12 -38.56 -10.37
CA HIS A 30 37.11 -37.51 -10.27
C HIS A 30 36.04 -37.67 -11.37
N VAL A 31 36.46 -37.98 -12.60
CA VAL A 31 35.55 -38.29 -13.71
C VAL A 31 34.68 -39.50 -13.41
N ALA A 32 35.24 -40.58 -12.85
CA ALA A 32 34.48 -41.76 -12.45
C ALA A 32 33.45 -41.45 -11.35
N ALA A 33 33.85 -40.72 -10.31
CA ALA A 33 32.95 -40.30 -9.21
C ALA A 33 31.81 -39.40 -9.72
N LYS A 34 32.10 -38.43 -10.58
CA LYS A 34 31.09 -37.60 -11.26
C LYS A 34 30.12 -38.45 -12.08
N ASN A 35 30.62 -39.41 -12.86
CA ASN A 35 29.76 -40.26 -13.69
C ASN A 35 28.85 -41.12 -12.82
N GLN A 36 29.34 -41.63 -11.69
CA GLN A 36 28.54 -42.38 -10.73
C GLN A 36 27.45 -41.50 -10.09
N LEU A 37 27.78 -40.26 -9.70
CA LEU A 37 26.80 -39.28 -9.20
C LEU A 37 25.70 -38.98 -10.22
N VAL A 38 26.10 -38.66 -11.45
CA VAL A 38 25.19 -38.25 -12.54
C VAL A 38 24.31 -39.41 -12.97
N ASN A 39 24.84 -40.63 -13.06
CA ASN A 39 24.08 -41.81 -13.45
C ASN A 39 23.26 -42.40 -12.29
N GLY A 40 23.63 -42.11 -11.04
CA GLY A 40 22.90 -42.51 -9.83
C GLY A 40 21.86 -41.47 -9.41
N VAL A 41 22.08 -40.83 -8.25
CA VAL A 41 21.11 -39.93 -7.60
C VAL A 41 20.62 -38.77 -8.47
N TRP A 42 21.46 -38.25 -9.38
CA TRP A 42 21.05 -37.17 -10.27
C TRP A 42 20.05 -37.68 -11.33
N SER A 43 20.30 -38.83 -11.95
CA SER A 43 19.38 -39.40 -12.93
C SER A 43 18.03 -39.75 -12.29
N LYS A 44 18.04 -40.27 -11.06
CA LYS A 44 16.85 -40.56 -10.25
C LYS A 44 16.03 -39.32 -9.94
N THR A 45 16.69 -38.23 -9.52
CA THR A 45 16.00 -36.94 -9.28
C THR A 45 15.42 -36.36 -10.58
N GLY A 46 16.14 -36.50 -11.70
CA GLY A 46 15.64 -36.09 -13.00
C GLY A 46 14.42 -36.90 -13.46
N TYR A 47 14.42 -38.21 -13.23
CA TYR A 47 13.28 -39.07 -13.47
C TYR A 47 12.07 -38.62 -12.65
N TRP A 48 12.25 -38.44 -11.33
CA TRP A 48 11.21 -37.93 -10.44
C TRP A 48 10.59 -36.62 -10.93
N ALA A 49 11.41 -35.62 -11.24
CA ALA A 49 10.95 -34.33 -11.75
C ALA A 49 10.11 -34.47 -13.04
N LYS A 50 10.55 -35.36 -13.96
CA LYS A 50 9.84 -35.61 -15.22
C LYS A 50 8.51 -36.35 -15.02
N GLU A 51 8.42 -37.26 -14.05
CA GLU A 51 7.13 -37.88 -13.73
C GLU A 51 6.15 -36.89 -13.10
N ILE A 52 6.63 -35.91 -12.31
CA ILE A 52 5.78 -34.82 -11.80
C ILE A 52 5.25 -33.94 -12.93
N GLU A 53 6.09 -33.54 -13.89
CA GLU A 53 5.66 -32.78 -15.07
C GLU A 53 4.61 -33.53 -15.92
N LYS A 54 4.71 -34.86 -16.01
CA LYS A 54 3.67 -35.69 -16.65
C LYS A 54 2.37 -35.75 -15.85
N THR A 55 2.48 -35.81 -14.52
CA THR A 55 1.34 -35.95 -13.61
C THR A 55 0.57 -34.64 -13.43
N LEU A 56 1.27 -33.50 -13.52
CA LEU A 56 0.72 -32.16 -13.32
C LEU A 56 0.90 -31.31 -14.60
N PRO A 57 -0.08 -31.30 -15.53
CA PRO A 57 0.08 -30.70 -16.85
C PRO A 57 0.28 -29.17 -16.84
N ASP A 58 -0.12 -28.49 -15.77
CA ASP A 58 0.06 -27.04 -15.61
C ASP A 58 1.47 -26.64 -15.16
N TYR A 59 2.30 -27.63 -14.79
CA TYR A 59 3.66 -27.41 -14.32
C TYR A 59 4.68 -27.95 -15.30
N GLU A 60 5.88 -27.39 -15.20
CA GLU A 60 7.04 -27.78 -16.00
C GLU A 60 8.30 -27.81 -15.14
N VAL A 61 9.29 -28.57 -15.61
CA VAL A 61 10.63 -28.55 -15.01
C VAL A 61 11.42 -27.38 -15.59
N ASP A 62 11.49 -26.25 -14.87
CA ASP A 62 12.19 -25.03 -15.33
C ASP A 62 13.70 -25.26 -15.51
N SER A 63 14.29 -25.93 -14.52
CA SER A 63 15.71 -26.29 -14.60
C SER A 63 16.01 -27.58 -13.86
N PHE A 64 16.45 -28.56 -14.65
CA PHE A 64 17.24 -29.67 -14.18
C PHE A 64 18.50 -29.79 -15.06
N LYS A 65 19.24 -28.68 -15.19
CA LYS A 65 20.54 -28.68 -15.87
C LYS A 65 21.52 -29.40 -14.95
N LYS A 66 22.39 -30.26 -15.50
CA LYS A 66 23.39 -31.09 -14.79
C LYS A 66 24.47 -30.25 -14.06
N ALA A 67 24.08 -29.34 -13.19
CA ALA A 67 24.94 -28.48 -12.39
C ALA A 67 25.18 -29.13 -11.01
N TRP A 68 25.74 -30.34 -11.05
CA TRP A 68 26.18 -31.13 -9.90
C TRP A 68 27.30 -30.45 -9.09
N PHE A 69 27.79 -29.31 -9.56
CA PHE A 69 28.91 -28.57 -8.99
C PHE A 69 28.59 -27.12 -8.64
N GLN A 70 29.36 -26.56 -7.71
CA GLN A 70 29.46 -25.14 -7.39
C GLN A 70 30.62 -24.53 -8.18
N ARG A 71 30.46 -23.27 -8.63
CA ARG A 71 31.51 -22.57 -9.39
C ARG A 71 32.73 -22.33 -8.49
N PRO A 72 33.96 -22.34 -9.05
CA PRO A 72 35.17 -22.10 -8.28
C PRO A 72 35.17 -20.69 -7.67
N VAL A 73 35.80 -20.54 -6.51
CA VAL A 73 36.16 -19.22 -5.97
C VAL A 73 37.22 -18.59 -6.89
N ARG A 74 37.15 -17.27 -7.09
CA ARG A 74 38.07 -16.51 -7.97
C ARG A 74 39.53 -16.86 -7.65
N GLY A 75 40.23 -17.49 -8.60
CA GLY A 75 41.62 -17.94 -8.45
C GLY A 75 41.84 -19.46 -8.35
N LYS A 76 40.77 -20.27 -8.29
CA LYS A 76 40.84 -21.75 -8.41
C LYS A 76 40.22 -22.23 -9.72
N SER A 77 40.78 -23.30 -10.30
CA SER A 77 40.27 -23.98 -11.51
C SER A 77 39.21 -25.06 -11.21
N ASN A 78 39.27 -25.67 -10.03
CA ASN A 78 38.48 -26.85 -9.69
C ASN A 78 37.07 -26.47 -9.20
N VAL A 79 36.08 -27.26 -9.59
CA VAL A 79 34.68 -27.11 -9.15
C VAL A 79 34.41 -28.04 -7.97
N THR A 80 33.47 -27.69 -7.09
CA THR A 80 33.15 -28.50 -5.90
C THR A 80 31.80 -29.20 -6.07
N ILE A 81 31.70 -30.49 -5.74
CA ILE A 81 30.43 -31.24 -5.82
C ILE A 81 29.44 -30.73 -4.77
N LYS A 82 28.20 -30.44 -5.19
CA LYS A 82 27.11 -30.02 -4.30
C LYS A 82 26.62 -31.20 -3.44
N PRO A 83 26.20 -30.97 -2.19
CA PRO A 83 25.62 -32.00 -1.31
C PRO A 83 24.14 -32.29 -1.62
N TYR A 84 23.65 -31.88 -2.80
CA TYR A 84 22.24 -31.92 -3.12
C TYR A 84 21.88 -31.99 -4.61
N THR A 85 20.67 -32.48 -4.95
CA THR A 85 20.22 -32.75 -6.33
C THR A 85 19.09 -31.85 -6.89
N TRP A 86 18.88 -30.64 -6.36
CA TRP A 86 17.65 -29.84 -6.56
C TRP A 86 17.15 -29.75 -8.01
N ALA A 87 15.91 -30.19 -8.22
CA ALA A 87 15.11 -29.89 -9.41
C ALA A 87 14.04 -28.86 -9.06
N ARG A 88 13.84 -27.88 -9.96
CA ARG A 88 12.82 -26.84 -9.81
C ARG A 88 11.60 -27.17 -10.67
N ILE A 89 10.43 -27.17 -10.05
CA ILE A 89 9.12 -27.31 -10.69
C ILE A 89 8.40 -25.96 -10.61
N ILE A 90 7.98 -25.42 -11.76
CA ILE A 90 7.26 -24.16 -11.85
C ILE A 90 5.94 -24.34 -12.59
N ARG A 91 4.99 -23.43 -12.39
CA ARG A 91 3.82 -23.35 -13.25
C ARG A 91 4.21 -22.75 -14.61
N LYS A 92 3.72 -23.32 -15.72
CA LYS A 92 4.11 -22.92 -17.09
C LYS A 92 3.91 -21.43 -17.41
N ASN A 93 2.89 -20.82 -16.82
CA ASN A 93 2.55 -19.40 -17.00
C ASN A 93 2.79 -18.57 -15.73
N ALA A 94 3.71 -18.99 -14.86
CA ALA A 94 4.06 -18.22 -13.68
C ALA A 94 4.63 -16.85 -14.09
N SER A 95 4.12 -15.78 -13.47
CA SER A 95 4.59 -14.41 -13.70
C SER A 95 5.99 -14.14 -13.20
N ASN A 96 6.50 -14.99 -12.30
CA ASN A 96 7.86 -14.96 -11.82
C ASN A 96 8.38 -16.39 -11.60
N LYS A 97 9.55 -16.71 -12.17
CA LYS A 97 10.15 -18.06 -12.13
C LYS A 97 11.07 -18.31 -10.94
N ASP A 98 11.30 -17.29 -10.10
CA ASP A 98 12.12 -17.39 -8.89
C ASP A 98 11.32 -17.78 -7.65
N VAL A 99 10.02 -18.05 -7.78
CA VAL A 99 9.23 -18.79 -6.79
C VAL A 99 8.87 -20.13 -7.42
N TYR A 100 9.21 -21.22 -6.75
CA TYR A 100 9.14 -22.56 -7.34
C TYR A 100 9.02 -23.65 -6.29
N PHE A 101 8.57 -24.83 -6.69
CA PHE A 101 8.72 -26.02 -5.88
C PHE A 101 10.11 -26.64 -6.12
N THR A 102 10.79 -27.04 -5.06
CA THR A 102 12.06 -27.76 -5.11
C THR A 102 11.83 -29.20 -4.71
N LEU A 103 12.38 -30.14 -5.48
CA LEU A 103 12.47 -31.55 -5.10
C LEU A 103 13.90 -32.09 -5.26
N GLY A 104 14.28 -33.07 -4.45
CA GLY A 104 15.58 -33.75 -4.55
C GLY A 104 15.99 -34.47 -3.27
N ILE A 105 17.28 -34.78 -3.16
CA ILE A 105 17.87 -35.38 -1.95
C ILE A 105 19.00 -34.52 -1.38
N ASP A 106 19.06 -34.44 -0.06
CA ASP A 106 20.11 -33.77 0.69
C ASP A 106 21.02 -34.83 1.34
N SER A 107 22.30 -34.84 1.00
CA SER A 107 23.25 -35.81 1.56
C SER A 107 23.59 -35.53 3.01
N ASP A 108 23.61 -34.25 3.42
CA ASP A 108 24.05 -33.86 4.76
C ASP A 108 22.94 -34.15 5.77
N LEU A 109 21.71 -33.81 5.38
CA LEU A 109 20.53 -34.06 6.19
C LEU A 109 20.00 -35.49 6.05
N LYS A 110 20.46 -36.24 5.04
CA LYS A 110 20.03 -37.62 4.73
C LYS A 110 18.52 -37.71 4.55
N ILE A 111 17.97 -36.82 3.72
CA ILE A 111 16.55 -36.73 3.42
C ILE A 111 16.27 -36.70 1.92
N VAL A 112 15.12 -37.23 1.53
CA VAL A 112 14.41 -36.83 0.30
C VAL A 112 13.49 -35.67 0.68
N ILE A 113 13.47 -34.60 -0.11
CA ILE A 113 12.77 -33.36 0.24
C ILE A 113 11.91 -32.84 -0.91
N VAL A 114 10.72 -32.35 -0.57
CA VAL A 114 9.90 -31.47 -1.42
C VAL A 114 9.57 -30.21 -0.62
N LYS A 115 9.70 -29.03 -1.22
CA LYS A 115 9.37 -27.76 -0.55
C LYS A 115 8.91 -26.70 -1.52
N LEU A 116 8.16 -25.73 -1.01
CA LEU A 116 7.90 -24.47 -1.70
C LEU A 116 9.03 -23.48 -1.36
N ASP A 117 9.71 -22.98 -2.39
CA ASP A 117 11.03 -22.34 -2.31
C ASP A 117 11.05 -21.04 -3.14
N TYR A 118 12.13 -20.25 -2.97
CA TYR A 118 12.41 -19.10 -3.79
C TYR A 118 13.91 -18.85 -3.99
N GLN A 119 14.27 -18.19 -5.09
CA GLN A 119 15.65 -17.83 -5.39
C GLN A 119 16.15 -16.71 -4.47
N ASN A 120 16.75 -17.08 -3.33
CA ASN A 120 17.23 -16.09 -2.35
C ASN A 120 18.61 -15.48 -2.68
N SER A 121 19.36 -16.08 -3.61
CA SER A 121 20.76 -15.74 -3.90
C SER A 121 21.12 -15.95 -5.37
N GLY A 122 22.31 -15.52 -5.79
CA GLY A 122 22.75 -15.62 -7.18
C GLY A 122 22.02 -14.67 -8.13
N ASN A 123 21.91 -15.06 -9.40
CA ASN A 123 21.18 -14.31 -10.43
C ASN A 123 19.66 -14.54 -10.25
N SER A 124 19.06 -13.78 -9.35
CA SER A 124 17.63 -13.76 -9.10
C SER A 124 17.01 -12.52 -9.74
N ASP A 125 15.86 -12.69 -10.38
CA ASP A 125 14.98 -11.63 -10.88
C ASP A 125 14.15 -11.00 -9.74
N LEU A 126 14.14 -11.61 -8.55
CA LEU A 126 13.53 -11.01 -7.36
C LEU A 126 14.39 -9.87 -6.82
N THR A 127 13.74 -8.74 -6.59
CA THR A 127 14.29 -7.65 -5.78
C THR A 127 14.46 -8.06 -4.32
N ASP A 128 15.31 -7.37 -3.55
CA ASP A 128 15.50 -7.64 -2.12
C ASP A 128 14.18 -7.58 -1.32
N ARG A 129 13.23 -6.75 -1.73
CA ARG A 129 11.90 -6.69 -1.07
C ARG A 129 11.05 -7.91 -1.39
N GLN A 130 11.04 -8.35 -2.65
CA GLN A 130 10.32 -9.57 -3.04
C GLN A 130 10.93 -10.78 -2.33
N LYS A 131 12.27 -10.83 -2.17
CA LYS A 131 12.94 -11.85 -1.35
C LYS A 131 12.51 -11.81 0.12
N GLU A 132 12.33 -10.63 0.71
CA GLU A 132 11.82 -10.51 2.08
C GLU A 132 10.35 -10.92 2.20
N ILE A 133 9.52 -10.62 1.21
CA ILE A 133 8.13 -11.10 1.14
C ILE A 133 8.10 -12.63 1.07
N CYS A 134 8.90 -13.22 0.18
CA CYS A 134 9.05 -14.67 0.07
C CYS A 134 9.54 -15.24 1.41
N LYS A 135 10.56 -14.66 2.04
CA LYS A 135 11.07 -15.08 3.35
C LYS A 135 9.97 -15.09 4.40
N GLN A 136 9.19 -14.01 4.53
CA GLN A 136 8.11 -13.90 5.52
C GLN A 136 6.98 -14.90 5.29
N LYS A 137 6.70 -15.24 4.03
CA LYS A 137 5.62 -16.16 3.67
C LYS A 137 6.04 -17.63 3.67
N LEU A 138 7.30 -17.93 3.31
CA LEU A 138 7.79 -19.27 3.02
C LEU A 138 8.78 -19.83 4.06
N VAL A 139 9.31 -19.00 4.97
CA VAL A 139 10.34 -19.39 5.94
C VAL A 139 9.87 -19.10 7.37
N ASN A 140 10.06 -20.08 8.25
CA ASN A 140 9.78 -19.97 9.68
C ASN A 140 10.82 -19.10 10.40
N THR A 141 10.51 -18.68 11.62
CA THR A 141 11.40 -17.84 12.45
C THR A 141 12.75 -18.50 12.75
N ASN A 142 12.81 -19.84 12.74
CA ASN A 142 14.05 -20.62 12.89
C ASN A 142 14.88 -20.75 11.59
N GLY A 143 14.43 -20.15 10.48
CA GLY A 143 15.10 -20.22 9.18
C GLY A 143 14.75 -21.47 8.36
N TRP A 144 13.91 -22.38 8.87
CA TRP A 144 13.45 -23.56 8.14
C TRP A 144 12.28 -23.23 7.20
N TRP A 145 12.11 -24.02 6.13
CA TRP A 145 10.99 -23.86 5.21
C TRP A 145 9.67 -24.13 5.92
N LYS A 146 8.68 -23.26 5.67
CA LYS A 146 7.34 -23.37 6.25
C LYS A 146 6.52 -24.48 5.59
N TYR A 147 6.67 -24.62 4.28
CA TYR A 147 5.97 -25.65 3.48
C TYR A 147 7.01 -26.61 2.92
N VAL A 148 7.17 -27.74 3.59
CA VAL A 148 8.19 -28.75 3.30
C VAL A 148 7.72 -30.11 3.78
N GLU A 149 7.96 -31.12 2.95
CA GLU A 149 7.83 -32.54 3.29
C GLU A 149 9.18 -33.22 3.13
N VAL A 150 9.52 -34.10 4.07
CA VAL A 150 10.78 -34.84 4.10
C VAL A 150 10.53 -36.32 4.32
N ILE A 151 11.30 -37.16 3.63
CA ILE A 151 11.41 -38.59 3.92
C ILE A 151 12.84 -38.82 4.44
N PRO A 152 13.00 -39.11 5.74
CA PRO A 152 14.30 -39.48 6.29
C PRO A 152 14.83 -40.77 5.65
N LEU A 153 16.15 -40.88 5.55
CA LEU A 153 16.82 -42.08 5.04
C LEU A 153 16.38 -43.37 5.75
N SER A 154 16.08 -43.30 7.04
CA SER A 154 15.57 -44.43 7.84
C SER A 154 14.22 -44.96 7.37
N ASP A 155 13.40 -44.11 6.74
CA ASP A 155 12.06 -44.45 6.26
C ASP A 155 12.05 -44.76 4.76
N LEU A 156 13.16 -44.59 4.05
CA LEU A 156 13.24 -44.72 2.59
C LEU A 156 12.78 -46.09 2.08
N SER A 157 12.99 -47.16 2.86
CA SER A 157 12.57 -48.53 2.53
C SER A 157 11.05 -48.73 2.50
N LYS A 158 10.28 -47.81 3.09
CA LYS A 158 8.81 -47.81 3.10
C LYS A 158 8.23 -47.14 1.85
N HIS A 159 9.07 -46.55 1.01
CA HIS A 159 8.67 -45.78 -0.15
C HIS A 159 9.17 -46.42 -1.45
N ASN A 160 8.51 -46.04 -2.53
CA ASN A 160 8.85 -46.39 -3.91
C ASN A 160 8.49 -45.21 -4.83
N TRP A 161 8.69 -45.37 -6.14
CA TRP A 161 8.39 -44.30 -7.09
C TRP A 161 6.92 -43.85 -7.04
N ASP A 162 5.96 -44.77 -7.02
CA ASP A 162 4.54 -44.44 -7.04
C ASP A 162 4.14 -43.61 -5.81
N THR A 163 4.56 -44.05 -4.62
CA THR A 163 4.29 -43.33 -3.37
C THR A 163 4.95 -41.95 -3.32
N LEU A 164 6.20 -41.82 -3.79
CA LEU A 164 6.91 -40.54 -3.82
C LEU A 164 6.29 -39.56 -4.82
N ILE A 165 5.98 -40.03 -6.03
CA ILE A 165 5.34 -39.23 -7.07
C ILE A 165 3.96 -38.77 -6.62
N ALA A 166 3.15 -39.67 -6.05
CA ALA A 166 1.82 -39.33 -5.54
C ALA A 166 1.88 -38.31 -4.40
N ALA A 167 2.77 -38.51 -3.41
CA ALA A 167 2.95 -37.57 -2.31
C ALA A 167 3.39 -36.18 -2.82
N THR A 168 4.34 -36.14 -3.76
CA THR A 168 4.84 -34.88 -4.33
C THR A 168 3.76 -34.15 -5.13
N ALA A 169 3.00 -34.87 -5.95
CA ALA A 169 1.89 -34.31 -6.71
C ALA A 169 0.80 -33.76 -5.78
N LYS A 170 0.52 -34.47 -4.67
CA LYS A 170 -0.39 -33.99 -3.63
C LYS A 170 0.14 -32.73 -2.95
N PHE A 171 1.40 -32.73 -2.52
CA PHE A 171 2.03 -31.58 -1.89
C PHE A 171 1.94 -30.32 -2.74
N ILE A 172 2.25 -30.42 -4.04
CA ILE A 172 2.16 -29.28 -4.98
C ILE A 172 0.71 -28.77 -5.07
N LYS A 173 -0.27 -29.67 -5.21
CA LYS A 173 -1.70 -29.30 -5.27
C LYS A 173 -2.19 -28.64 -3.99
N ASP A 174 -1.86 -29.20 -2.83
CA ASP A 174 -2.28 -28.67 -1.53
C ASP A 174 -1.74 -27.25 -1.27
N HIS A 175 -0.60 -26.90 -1.87
CA HIS A 175 0.08 -25.63 -1.67
C HIS A 175 -0.08 -24.65 -2.85
N GLU A 176 -0.93 -24.95 -3.83
CA GLU A 176 -1.09 -24.11 -5.02
C GLU A 176 -1.64 -22.72 -4.68
N GLU A 177 -2.62 -22.63 -3.77
CA GLU A 177 -3.15 -21.33 -3.33
C GLU A 177 -2.07 -20.48 -2.65
N THR A 178 -1.21 -21.12 -1.85
CA THR A 178 -0.08 -20.44 -1.21
C THR A 178 0.92 -19.96 -2.25
N TYR A 179 1.27 -20.80 -3.23
CA TYR A 179 2.15 -20.44 -4.35
C TYR A 179 1.62 -19.21 -5.09
N GLN A 180 0.34 -19.22 -5.49
CA GLN A 180 -0.31 -18.09 -6.15
C GLN A 180 -0.34 -16.83 -5.27
N GLY A 181 -0.64 -16.97 -3.97
CA GLY A 181 -0.67 -15.86 -3.03
C GLY A 181 0.70 -15.21 -2.81
N VAL A 182 1.80 -15.96 -2.95
CA VAL A 182 3.16 -15.38 -2.95
C VAL A 182 3.41 -14.61 -4.23
N LEU A 183 3.08 -15.18 -5.40
CA LEU A 183 3.23 -14.52 -6.71
C LEU A 183 2.46 -13.19 -6.77
N GLN A 184 1.21 -13.18 -6.34
CA GLN A 184 0.41 -11.96 -6.26
C GLN A 184 1.02 -10.92 -5.32
N ALA A 185 1.58 -11.35 -4.17
CA ALA A 185 2.19 -10.42 -3.22
C ALA A 185 3.50 -9.80 -3.75
N ILE A 186 4.32 -10.55 -4.48
CA ILE A 186 5.54 -10.01 -5.10
C ILE A 186 5.23 -9.08 -6.28
N GLU A 187 4.14 -9.32 -7.01
CA GLU A 187 3.63 -8.44 -8.06
C GLU A 187 3.04 -7.15 -7.49
N ALA A 188 2.15 -7.25 -6.50
CA ALA A 188 1.56 -6.11 -5.82
C ALA A 188 2.65 -5.20 -5.22
N ASN A 189 3.76 -5.79 -4.75
CA ASN A 189 4.89 -5.02 -4.28
C ASN A 189 5.67 -4.29 -5.38
N ALA A 190 5.75 -4.85 -6.60
CA ALA A 190 6.47 -4.21 -7.71
C ALA A 190 5.90 -2.82 -8.07
N ASN A 191 4.62 -2.60 -7.75
CA ASN A 191 3.87 -1.37 -8.03
C ASN A 191 3.66 -0.47 -6.81
N LYS A 192 4.34 -0.70 -5.67
CA LYS A 192 4.31 0.25 -4.53
C LYS A 192 5.48 1.23 -4.59
N ARG A 193 5.18 2.53 -4.47
CA ARG A 193 6.14 3.63 -4.58
C ARG A 193 6.02 4.59 -3.40
N LEU A 194 7.03 5.43 -3.18
CA LEU A 194 6.93 6.60 -2.31
C LEU A 194 7.03 7.88 -3.13
N ALA A 195 6.21 8.86 -2.77
CA ALA A 195 6.26 10.20 -3.31
C ALA A 195 6.35 11.21 -2.17
N ARG A 196 7.28 12.16 -2.32
CA ARG A 196 7.34 13.35 -1.48
C ARG A 196 6.33 14.37 -1.99
N LEU A 197 5.59 14.99 -1.09
CA LEU A 197 4.80 16.19 -1.33
C LEU A 197 5.52 17.44 -0.80
N THR A 198 5.36 18.56 -1.50
CA THR A 198 5.58 19.90 -0.95
C THR A 198 4.84 20.06 0.39
N TRP A 199 5.49 20.74 1.33
CA TRP A 199 4.89 21.05 2.63
C TRP A 199 3.63 21.90 2.45
N ASN A 200 2.56 21.53 3.14
CA ASN A 200 1.29 22.21 3.07
C ASN A 200 0.57 22.16 4.42
N SER A 201 0.28 23.32 5.02
CA SER A 201 -0.48 23.43 6.27
C SER A 201 -2.01 23.50 6.07
N LYS A 202 -2.45 23.35 4.83
CA LYS A 202 -3.85 23.39 4.38
C LYS A 202 -4.35 22.02 3.88
N GLY A 203 -3.71 20.92 4.29
CA GLY A 203 -4.16 19.56 3.97
C GLY A 203 -4.10 19.17 2.48
N TRP A 204 -3.28 19.82 1.67
CA TRP A 204 -3.17 19.62 0.20
C TRP A 204 -4.49 19.77 -0.56
N VAL A 205 -5.40 20.60 -0.06
CA VAL A 205 -6.62 21.01 -0.79
C VAL A 205 -6.46 22.36 -1.49
N MET A 206 -5.46 23.15 -1.09
CA MET A 206 -5.10 24.46 -1.65
C MET A 206 -3.71 24.90 -1.17
N PRO A 207 -3.06 25.90 -1.79
CA PRO A 207 -1.73 26.37 -1.40
C PRO A 207 -1.68 26.93 0.02
N SER A 208 -0.62 26.59 0.75
CA SER A 208 -0.37 27.14 2.09
C SER A 208 0.56 28.35 2.13
N GLY A 209 0.99 28.85 0.97
CA GLY A 209 1.98 29.92 0.86
C GLY A 209 3.41 29.50 1.25
N PRO A 210 4.38 30.44 1.25
CA PRO A 210 5.80 30.12 1.39
C PRO A 210 6.22 29.47 2.72
N GLU A 211 5.39 29.56 3.76
CA GLU A 211 5.73 29.09 5.10
C GLU A 211 5.96 27.57 5.13
N GLY A 212 7.08 27.14 5.73
CA GLY A 212 7.48 25.73 5.86
C GLY A 212 8.02 25.07 4.59
N LYS A 213 8.04 25.77 3.45
CA LYS A 213 8.60 25.30 2.16
C LYS A 213 10.11 25.57 2.03
N SER A 214 10.71 25.09 0.94
CA SER A 214 12.13 25.29 0.66
C SER A 214 12.52 26.76 0.57
N TYR A 215 13.68 27.12 1.12
CA TYR A 215 14.31 28.43 0.95
C TYR A 215 15.22 28.50 -0.28
N ASP A 216 15.37 27.40 -1.01
CA ASP A 216 16.18 27.33 -2.21
C ASP A 216 15.44 28.00 -3.38
N GLY A 217 15.90 29.19 -3.78
CA GLY A 217 15.33 29.94 -4.90
C GLY A 217 15.46 29.25 -6.27
N GLN A 218 16.23 28.16 -6.37
CA GLN A 218 16.28 27.31 -7.58
C GLN A 218 15.19 26.23 -7.59
N SER A 219 14.58 25.94 -6.44
CA SER A 219 13.44 25.03 -6.36
C SER A 219 12.14 25.74 -6.74
N HIS A 220 11.22 25.04 -7.41
CA HIS A 220 9.93 25.63 -7.79
C HIS A 220 9.19 26.18 -6.56
N GLU A 221 9.11 25.38 -5.48
CA GLU A 221 8.43 25.78 -4.23
C GLU A 221 9.11 26.95 -3.52
N GLY A 222 10.44 27.09 -3.62
CA GLY A 222 11.16 28.23 -3.05
C GLY A 222 11.07 29.51 -3.88
N ASN A 223 10.97 29.39 -5.21
CA ASN A 223 10.82 30.54 -6.11
C ASN A 223 9.38 31.07 -6.14
N HIS A 224 8.39 30.17 -6.16
CA HIS A 224 6.98 30.54 -6.31
C HIS A 224 6.21 30.57 -4.99
N GLY A 225 6.69 29.91 -3.94
CA GLY A 225 5.99 29.80 -2.66
C GLY A 225 4.87 28.74 -2.64
N TYR A 226 4.76 27.93 -3.69
CA TYR A 226 3.83 26.80 -3.76
C TYR A 226 4.39 25.63 -4.56
N GLY A 227 3.85 24.43 -4.33
CA GLY A 227 4.05 23.23 -5.16
C GLY A 227 2.78 22.88 -5.91
N HIS A 228 2.90 22.27 -7.08
CA HIS A 228 1.73 21.90 -7.90
C HIS A 228 0.93 20.75 -7.25
N GLU A 229 1.55 19.93 -6.41
CA GLU A 229 0.90 18.89 -5.62
C GLU A 229 0.05 19.40 -4.44
N GLU A 230 -0.03 20.71 -4.20
CA GLU A 230 -0.80 21.28 -3.07
C GLU A 230 -2.33 21.22 -3.23
N TRP A 231 -2.81 20.71 -4.36
CA TRP A 231 -4.23 20.40 -4.61
C TRP A 231 -4.51 18.91 -4.73
N LEU A 232 -3.54 18.04 -4.41
CA LEU A 232 -3.66 16.59 -4.58
C LEU A 232 -4.88 15.98 -3.87
N LEU A 233 -5.45 16.66 -2.87
CA LEU A 233 -6.61 16.20 -2.11
C LEU A 233 -7.84 17.11 -2.28
N ASP A 234 -7.86 18.00 -3.29
CA ASP A 234 -9.00 18.84 -3.61
C ASP A 234 -10.09 18.06 -4.36
N PHE A 235 -10.81 17.22 -3.63
CA PHE A 235 -11.89 16.40 -4.17
C PHE A 235 -13.14 17.19 -4.58
N SER A 236 -13.11 18.53 -4.48
CA SER A 236 -14.16 19.38 -5.07
C SER A 236 -14.11 19.44 -6.59
N LYS A 237 -13.03 18.92 -7.19
CA LYS A 237 -12.71 18.91 -8.61
C LYS A 237 -12.58 17.47 -9.10
N LEU A 238 -13.68 16.93 -9.63
CA LEU A 238 -13.77 15.58 -10.18
C LEU A 238 -14.23 15.65 -11.64
N ILE A 239 -13.63 14.79 -12.47
CA ILE A 239 -14.02 14.55 -13.87
C ILE A 239 -14.22 13.04 -13.99
N ASP A 240 -15.43 12.61 -14.35
CA ASP A 240 -15.80 11.19 -14.47
C ASP A 240 -15.44 10.34 -13.22
N ASP A 241 -15.72 10.86 -12.03
CA ASP A 241 -15.38 10.27 -10.71
C ASP A 241 -13.89 10.18 -10.38
N TYR A 242 -13.02 10.68 -11.25
CA TYR A 242 -11.58 10.76 -10.99
C TYR A 242 -11.18 12.15 -10.52
N HIS A 243 -10.28 12.16 -9.53
CA HIS A 243 -9.49 13.33 -9.20
C HIS A 243 -8.18 13.30 -9.98
N TYR A 244 -7.79 14.46 -10.51
CA TYR A 244 -6.57 14.65 -11.27
C TYR A 244 -5.65 15.58 -10.51
N GLY A 245 -4.41 15.12 -10.28
CA GLY A 245 -3.43 15.84 -9.48
C GLY A 245 -2.02 15.72 -10.05
N PHE A 246 -1.08 16.28 -9.30
CA PHE A 246 0.32 16.32 -9.69
C PHE A 246 1.22 15.77 -8.58
N LEU A 247 2.26 15.04 -8.98
CA LEU A 247 3.36 14.59 -8.14
C LEU A 247 4.68 15.04 -8.76
N GLU A 248 5.39 15.95 -8.10
CA GLU A 248 6.72 16.42 -8.51
C GLU A 248 7.73 15.27 -8.75
N PRO A 249 7.74 14.16 -7.97
CA PRO A 249 8.60 13.02 -8.22
C PRO A 249 8.48 12.36 -9.59
N LEU A 250 7.38 12.56 -10.31
CA LEU A 250 7.14 12.01 -11.64
C LEU A 250 7.56 12.97 -12.76
N ARG A 251 7.82 14.26 -12.48
CA ARG A 251 8.00 15.31 -13.51
C ARG A 251 9.05 14.93 -14.58
N SER A 252 10.20 14.39 -14.17
CA SER A 252 11.30 14.06 -15.10
C SER A 252 11.15 12.70 -15.78
N ASP A 253 10.43 11.77 -15.15
CA ASP A 253 10.44 10.36 -15.54
C ASP A 253 9.04 9.85 -15.93
N TYR A 254 8.07 10.74 -16.13
CA TYR A 254 6.67 10.37 -16.32
C TYR A 254 6.46 9.41 -17.51
N ASP A 255 7.18 9.58 -18.62
CA ASP A 255 7.10 8.70 -19.79
C ASP A 255 7.42 7.23 -19.45
N THR A 256 8.25 7.00 -18.42
CA THR A 256 8.60 5.65 -17.94
C THR A 256 7.41 4.95 -17.29
N TYR A 257 6.46 5.72 -16.77
CA TYR A 257 5.38 5.23 -15.91
C TYR A 257 3.99 5.44 -16.50
N ALA A 258 3.85 6.23 -17.57
CA ALA A 258 2.57 6.53 -18.21
C ALA A 258 1.77 5.25 -18.54
N GLY A 259 0.47 5.26 -18.22
CA GLY A 259 -0.44 4.14 -18.39
C GLY A 259 -0.31 3.03 -17.34
N ARG A 260 0.58 3.18 -16.34
CA ARG A 260 0.73 2.22 -15.24
C ARG A 260 0.06 2.72 -13.97
N SER A 261 -0.39 1.78 -13.15
CA SER A 261 -0.97 2.05 -11.84
C SER A 261 -0.02 1.66 -10.70
N PHE A 262 -0.04 2.46 -9.64
CA PHE A 262 0.80 2.27 -8.45
C PHE A 262 0.03 2.51 -7.16
N ASP A 263 0.40 1.78 -6.11
CA ASP A 263 0.12 2.19 -4.75
C ASP A 263 1.22 3.20 -4.32
N ILE A 264 0.86 4.40 -3.90
CA ILE A 264 1.81 5.49 -3.64
C ILE A 264 1.72 5.93 -2.18
N GLN A 265 2.74 5.60 -1.39
CA GLN A 265 2.89 6.12 -0.03
C GLN A 265 3.38 7.58 -0.07
N LEU A 266 2.63 8.47 0.56
CA LEU A 266 2.89 9.90 0.60
C LEU A 266 3.60 10.33 1.89
N TYR A 267 4.62 11.15 1.76
CA TYR A 267 5.27 11.83 2.88
C TYR A 267 5.61 13.28 2.55
N THR A 268 5.81 14.12 3.57
CA THR A 268 6.22 15.51 3.39
C THR A 268 7.37 15.89 4.32
N ILE A 269 7.99 17.04 4.06
CA ILE A 269 9.10 17.59 4.85
C ILE A 269 8.77 19.03 5.21
N ASN A 270 8.67 19.34 6.50
CA ASN A 270 8.63 20.72 6.96
C ASN A 270 10.06 21.28 6.94
N LYS A 271 10.33 22.30 6.13
CA LYS A 271 11.68 22.85 6.01
C LYS A 271 12.14 23.61 7.25
N GLN A 272 11.24 24.29 7.96
CA GLN A 272 11.54 25.05 9.17
C GLN A 272 11.95 24.12 10.31
N THR A 273 11.15 23.08 10.58
CA THR A 273 11.42 22.14 11.68
C THR A 273 12.36 21.01 11.29
N LYS A 274 12.56 20.79 9.98
CA LYS A 274 13.28 19.66 9.38
C LYS A 274 12.64 18.29 9.67
N LYS A 275 11.45 18.28 10.27
CA LYS A 275 10.67 17.07 10.54
C LYS A 275 10.02 16.55 9.28
N ARG A 276 9.79 15.24 9.25
CA ARG A 276 9.11 14.56 8.16
C ARG A 276 7.87 13.89 8.69
N TYR A 277 6.85 13.83 7.85
CA TYR A 277 5.56 13.28 8.24
C TYR A 277 5.05 12.35 7.16
N TRP A 278 4.51 11.21 7.59
CA TRP A 278 3.64 10.41 6.74
C TRP A 278 2.31 11.13 6.55
N VAL A 279 1.82 11.16 5.32
CA VAL A 279 0.58 11.87 4.94
C VAL A 279 -0.55 10.88 4.70
N GLY A 280 -0.28 9.83 3.93
CA GLY A 280 -1.27 8.83 3.57
C GLY A 280 -0.77 7.95 2.45
N GLU A 281 -1.69 7.25 1.79
CA GLU A 281 -1.45 6.37 0.66
C GLU A 281 -2.52 6.57 -0.41
N LEU A 282 -2.10 6.69 -1.67
CA LEU A 282 -3.00 6.61 -2.82
C LEU A 282 -2.97 5.18 -3.34
N LYS A 283 -4.12 4.51 -3.35
CA LYS A 283 -4.30 3.18 -3.92
C LYS A 283 -4.60 3.29 -5.41
N ASN A 284 -4.10 2.33 -6.18
CA ASN A 284 -4.42 2.21 -7.62
C ASN A 284 -4.27 3.52 -8.43
N ALA A 285 -3.31 4.37 -8.06
CA ALA A 285 -3.10 5.66 -8.70
C ALA A 285 -2.49 5.47 -10.08
N GLU A 286 -3.15 5.98 -11.11
CA GLU A 286 -2.75 5.82 -12.51
C GLU A 286 -1.96 7.03 -12.99
N ILE A 287 -0.82 6.77 -13.62
CA ILE A 287 0.00 7.83 -14.23
C ILE A 287 -0.55 8.12 -15.62
N ILE A 288 -1.08 9.33 -15.81
CA ILE A 288 -1.80 9.70 -17.04
C ILE A 288 -0.86 10.07 -18.17
N SER A 289 -1.34 9.96 -19.41
CA SER A 289 -0.57 10.34 -20.61
C SER A 289 -0.49 11.86 -20.79
N ILE A 290 0.47 12.34 -21.61
CA ILE A 290 0.55 13.77 -22.00
C ILE A 290 -0.76 14.21 -22.65
N ALA A 291 -1.28 13.40 -23.58
CA ALA A 291 -2.50 13.73 -24.31
C ALA A 291 -3.69 13.90 -23.36
N GLU A 292 -3.85 12.99 -22.41
CA GLU A 292 -4.87 13.08 -21.37
C GLU A 292 -4.65 14.31 -20.48
N SER A 293 -3.42 14.56 -20.02
CA SER A 293 -3.12 15.73 -19.18
C SER A 293 -3.47 17.08 -19.84
N GLU A 294 -3.29 17.19 -21.16
CA GLU A 294 -3.67 18.40 -21.92
C GLU A 294 -5.19 18.51 -22.10
N GLN A 295 -5.90 17.38 -22.24
CA GLN A 295 -7.37 17.36 -22.24
C GLN A 295 -7.91 17.82 -20.88
N ILE A 296 -7.37 17.28 -19.78
CA ILE A 296 -7.76 17.66 -18.42
C ILE A 296 -7.47 19.13 -18.15
N LYS A 297 -6.31 19.64 -18.60
CA LYS A 297 -6.02 21.08 -18.51
C LYS A 297 -7.06 21.94 -19.22
N LYS A 298 -7.47 21.56 -20.44
CA LYS A 298 -8.54 22.27 -21.19
C LYS A 298 -9.85 22.24 -20.42
N GLU A 299 -10.18 21.11 -19.80
CA GLU A 299 -11.41 20.96 -19.03
C GLU A 299 -11.39 21.80 -17.74
N TYR A 300 -10.29 21.79 -16.98
CA TYR A 300 -10.10 22.67 -15.81
C TYR A 300 -10.18 24.15 -16.20
N LYS A 301 -9.69 24.52 -17.38
CA LYS A 301 -9.85 25.88 -17.91
C LYS A 301 -11.32 26.19 -18.23
N ARG A 302 -12.03 25.28 -18.91
CA ARG A 302 -13.45 25.41 -19.27
C ARG A 302 -14.35 25.57 -18.05
N LEU A 303 -14.05 24.83 -16.98
CA LEU A 303 -14.77 24.85 -15.70
C LEU A 303 -14.39 26.04 -14.80
N GLY A 304 -13.37 26.83 -15.20
CA GLY A 304 -12.88 27.97 -14.41
C GLY A 304 -11.98 27.59 -13.24
N TRP A 305 -11.67 26.30 -13.04
CA TRP A 305 -10.87 25.80 -11.92
C TRP A 305 -9.41 26.25 -11.97
N LEU A 306 -8.80 26.38 -13.15
CA LEU A 306 -7.44 26.94 -13.22
C LEU A 306 -7.40 28.38 -12.69
N LYS A 307 -8.43 29.17 -12.98
CA LYS A 307 -8.51 30.55 -12.50
C LYS A 307 -8.70 30.60 -10.98
N GLU A 308 -9.57 29.73 -10.46
CA GLU A 308 -9.74 29.55 -9.01
C GLU A 308 -8.41 29.18 -8.32
N MET A 309 -7.63 28.27 -8.89
CA MET A 309 -6.32 27.88 -8.36
C MET A 309 -5.32 29.05 -8.36
N GLU A 310 -5.30 29.87 -9.42
CA GLU A 310 -4.48 31.10 -9.45
C GLU A 310 -4.86 32.09 -8.35
N ASP A 311 -6.16 32.28 -8.14
CA ASP A 311 -6.65 33.18 -7.09
C ASP A 311 -6.29 32.66 -5.69
N GLN A 312 -6.30 31.34 -5.48
CA GLN A 312 -5.83 30.70 -4.25
C GLN A 312 -4.31 30.87 -4.04
N ILE A 313 -3.49 30.74 -5.09
CA ILE A 313 -2.04 31.01 -5.01
C ILE A 313 -1.82 32.44 -4.52
N LYS A 314 -2.48 33.41 -5.16
CA LYS A 314 -2.41 34.83 -4.79
C LYS A 314 -2.87 35.08 -3.35
N ALA A 315 -4.00 34.49 -2.94
CA ALA A 315 -4.54 34.62 -1.59
C ALA A 315 -3.60 34.03 -0.51
N SER A 316 -2.78 33.03 -0.87
CA SER A 316 -1.78 32.45 0.04
C SER A 316 -0.50 33.29 0.18
N GLY A 317 -0.37 34.39 -0.57
CA GLY A 317 0.85 35.22 -0.62
C GLY A 317 1.97 34.61 -1.47
N ALA A 318 1.66 33.59 -2.27
CA ALA A 318 2.57 32.98 -3.22
C ALA A 318 2.48 33.66 -4.60
N ASN A 319 3.44 33.39 -5.48
CA ASN A 319 3.55 34.03 -6.80
C ASN A 319 2.85 33.18 -7.88
N GLU A 320 1.70 33.64 -8.36
CA GLU A 320 0.86 32.96 -9.35
C GLU A 320 1.35 33.07 -10.79
N ARG A 321 2.36 33.92 -11.07
CA ARG A 321 2.74 34.27 -12.44
C ARG A 321 3.06 33.03 -13.27
N GLY A 322 2.28 32.84 -14.32
CA GLY A 322 2.48 31.78 -15.32
C GLY A 322 1.93 30.41 -14.93
N PHE A 323 1.19 30.26 -13.83
CA PHE A 323 0.62 28.97 -13.41
C PHE A 323 -0.21 28.30 -14.52
N SER A 324 -1.20 29.01 -15.10
CA SER A 324 -2.02 28.42 -16.19
C SER A 324 -1.24 28.14 -17.48
N ASN A 325 0.00 28.64 -17.62
CA ASN A 325 0.81 28.47 -18.83
C ASN A 325 1.60 27.15 -18.83
N TRP A 326 1.74 26.48 -17.68
CA TRP A 326 2.39 25.16 -17.62
C TRP A 326 1.69 24.14 -18.51
N LYS A 327 2.45 23.26 -19.16
CA LYS A 327 1.90 22.12 -19.91
C LYS A 327 0.98 21.28 -19.01
N GLY A 328 -0.03 20.63 -19.58
CA GLY A 328 -0.97 19.77 -18.87
C GLY A 328 -0.26 18.76 -17.97
N VAL A 329 0.79 18.10 -18.46
CA VAL A 329 1.57 17.10 -17.71
C VAL A 329 2.30 17.68 -16.49
N ASN A 330 2.56 18.98 -16.49
CA ASN A 330 3.13 19.68 -15.35
C ASN A 330 2.06 20.14 -14.34
N LEU A 331 0.77 20.05 -14.68
CA LEU A 331 -0.34 20.38 -13.78
C LEU A 331 -1.08 19.11 -13.31
N PHE A 332 -1.06 18.07 -14.14
CA PHE A 332 -1.73 16.79 -13.91
C PHE A 332 -0.86 15.67 -14.46
N ASN A 333 -0.38 14.77 -13.59
CA ASN A 333 0.39 13.59 -14.00
C ASN A 333 -0.07 12.30 -13.30
N VAL A 334 -1.09 12.38 -12.45
CA VAL A 334 -1.68 11.24 -11.77
C VAL A 334 -3.20 11.42 -11.66
N ARG A 335 -3.94 10.32 -11.74
CA ARG A 335 -5.36 10.27 -11.39
C ARG A 335 -5.68 9.11 -10.45
N PHE A 336 -6.70 9.29 -9.63
CA PHE A 336 -7.22 8.27 -8.71
C PHE A 336 -8.64 8.64 -8.27
N LYS A 337 -9.39 7.69 -7.70
CA LYS A 337 -10.70 8.00 -7.12
C LYS A 337 -10.55 8.47 -5.68
N PRO A 338 -11.41 9.37 -5.18
CA PRO A 338 -11.34 9.83 -3.78
C PRO A 338 -11.32 8.69 -2.76
N LYS A 339 -12.10 7.62 -2.99
CA LYS A 339 -12.13 6.42 -2.13
C LYS A 339 -10.80 5.66 -2.05
N ASP A 340 -9.93 5.84 -3.04
CA ASP A 340 -8.62 5.20 -3.09
C ASP A 340 -7.55 6.03 -2.36
N ALA A 341 -7.87 7.22 -1.87
CA ALA A 341 -6.98 8.03 -1.04
C ALA A 341 -7.19 7.72 0.45
N VAL A 342 -6.22 7.02 1.05
CA VAL A 342 -6.24 6.66 2.47
C VAL A 342 -5.30 7.58 3.25
N LEU A 343 -5.85 8.53 3.99
CA LEU A 343 -5.07 9.52 4.73
C LEU A 343 -4.98 9.19 6.21
N TYR A 344 -3.89 9.60 6.85
CA TYR A 344 -3.79 9.52 8.30
C TYR A 344 -4.57 10.67 8.93
N ASP A 345 -5.40 10.37 9.93
CA ASP A 345 -6.16 11.38 10.69
C ASP A 345 -5.24 12.42 11.35
N GLU A 346 -4.08 11.95 11.79
CA GLU A 346 -3.01 12.76 12.37
C GLU A 346 -1.71 12.48 11.63
N PHE A 347 -0.90 13.52 11.44
CA PHE A 347 0.40 13.38 10.79
C PHE A 347 1.34 12.57 11.66
N ILE A 348 1.77 11.43 11.14
CA ILE A 348 2.67 10.55 11.86
C ILE A 348 4.09 11.00 11.58
N GLU A 349 4.77 11.55 12.59
CA GLU A 349 6.18 11.93 12.49
C GLU A 349 7.03 10.71 12.15
N ILE A 350 7.88 10.84 11.14
CA ILE A 350 8.80 9.79 10.72
C ILE A 350 9.99 9.81 11.68
N ASP A 351 10.36 8.64 12.22
CA ASP A 351 11.55 8.49 13.07
C ASP A 351 12.78 9.14 12.38
N PRO A 352 13.52 10.04 13.06
CA PRO A 352 14.76 10.64 12.54
C PRO A 352 15.82 9.63 12.05
N LYS A 353 15.81 8.39 12.55
CA LYS A 353 16.68 7.29 12.10
C LYS A 353 16.24 6.67 10.77
N ASN A 354 15.02 6.96 10.30
CA ASN A 354 14.50 6.42 9.05
C ASN A 354 15.38 6.88 7.86
N PRO A 355 15.79 5.98 6.97
CA PRO A 355 16.60 6.31 5.79
C PRO A 355 16.00 7.36 4.87
N LEU A 356 14.69 7.64 4.94
CA LEU A 356 14.08 8.77 4.23
C LEU A 356 14.81 10.07 4.54
N TYR A 357 15.31 10.29 5.76
CA TYR A 357 16.07 11.50 6.13
C TYR A 357 17.27 11.80 5.21
N LYS A 358 17.81 10.79 4.51
CA LYS A 358 18.89 10.92 3.53
C LYS A 358 18.40 11.30 2.12
N VAL A 359 17.12 11.11 1.82
CA VAL A 359 16.48 11.47 0.54
C VAL A 359 16.09 12.95 0.58
N LYS A 360 16.78 13.79 -0.20
CA LYS A 360 16.55 15.24 -0.25
C LYS A 360 15.72 15.70 -1.46
N ARG A 361 15.85 15.00 -2.59
CA ARG A 361 15.20 15.35 -3.86
C ARG A 361 13.82 14.70 -3.98
N TYR A 362 12.97 15.27 -4.84
CA TYR A 362 11.76 14.60 -5.30
C TYR A 362 12.18 13.41 -6.18
N THR A 363 11.82 12.20 -5.77
CA THR A 363 12.17 10.96 -6.48
C THR A 363 11.05 9.96 -6.28
N PHE A 364 10.61 9.32 -7.37
CA PHE A 364 9.56 8.30 -7.30
C PHE A 364 10.17 6.97 -6.85
N LEU A 365 10.30 6.82 -5.54
CA LEU A 365 11.12 5.77 -4.94
C LEU A 365 10.40 4.43 -4.89
N ASN A 366 11.14 3.34 -5.12
CA ASN A 366 10.66 2.00 -4.79
C ASN A 366 10.38 1.90 -3.29
N ASN A 367 9.21 1.37 -2.93
CA ASN A 367 8.91 1.14 -1.53
C ASN A 367 9.72 -0.04 -0.98
N SER A 368 10.60 0.26 -0.04
CA SER A 368 11.60 -0.65 0.52
C SER A 368 11.31 -0.86 2.01
N PRO A 369 11.59 -2.04 2.60
CA PRO A 369 11.30 -2.29 4.02
C PRO A 369 12.00 -1.30 4.95
N LYS A 370 13.08 -0.67 4.48
CA LYS A 370 13.84 0.34 5.23
C LYS A 370 13.05 1.64 5.44
N TYR A 371 12.05 1.91 4.60
CA TYR A 371 11.16 3.06 4.70
C TYR A 371 9.85 2.60 5.36
N GLN A 372 9.90 2.28 6.65
CA GLN A 372 8.71 1.77 7.36
C GLN A 372 7.70 2.91 7.56
N ALA A 373 6.56 2.79 6.88
CA ALA A 373 5.35 3.51 7.27
C ALA A 373 4.64 2.75 8.41
N PRO A 374 3.96 3.46 9.32
CA PRO A 374 3.07 2.86 10.31
C PRO A 374 2.06 1.95 9.62
N GLN A 375 1.70 0.84 10.26
CA GLN A 375 0.54 0.09 9.80
C GLN A 375 -0.70 0.96 10.02
N VAL A 376 -1.40 1.30 8.93
CA VAL A 376 -2.57 2.19 8.88
C VAL A 376 -3.71 1.71 9.79
N LEU A 377 -3.68 0.42 10.16
CA LEU A 377 -4.71 -0.27 10.92
C LEU A 377 -4.07 -1.05 12.06
N LYS A 378 -3.55 -0.37 13.08
CA LYS A 378 -3.57 -0.99 14.40
C LYS A 378 -5.01 -0.89 14.92
N PRO A 379 -5.60 -1.98 15.46
CA PRO A 379 -6.80 -1.85 16.28
C PRO A 379 -6.57 -0.73 17.29
N PHE A 380 -7.58 0.12 17.52
CA PHE A 380 -7.49 1.11 18.58
C PHE A 380 -7.32 0.38 19.91
N GLU A 381 -6.08 0.34 20.41
CA GLU A 381 -5.75 -0.20 21.73
C GLU A 381 -5.43 0.99 22.63
N PHE A 382 -6.33 1.26 23.56
CA PHE A 382 -6.08 2.24 24.61
C PHE A 382 -4.87 1.77 25.44
N GLN A 383 -3.77 2.53 25.38
CA GLN A 383 -2.61 2.29 26.22
C GLN A 383 -2.89 2.88 27.61
N LYS A 384 -2.91 2.03 28.63
CA LYS A 384 -3.04 2.50 30.02
C LYS A 384 -1.78 3.31 30.39
N PRO A 385 -1.93 4.40 31.16
CA PRO A 385 -0.77 5.13 31.68
C PRO A 385 0.19 4.18 32.39
N THR A 386 1.49 4.33 32.15
CA THR A 386 2.52 3.57 32.87
C THR A 386 3.34 4.49 33.77
N GLU A 387 3.83 3.98 34.89
CA GLU A 387 4.63 4.76 35.87
C GLU A 387 5.89 5.40 35.26
N ALA A 388 6.36 4.91 34.10
CA ALA A 388 7.49 5.45 33.37
C ALA A 388 7.18 6.75 32.58
N GLU A 389 5.92 7.21 32.54
CA GLU A 389 5.49 8.38 31.77
C GLU A 389 5.46 9.69 32.59
N VAL A 390 6.05 9.71 33.79
CA VAL A 390 6.30 10.95 34.52
C VAL A 390 7.31 11.80 33.73
N ARG A 391 6.79 12.63 32.82
CA ARG A 391 7.55 13.71 32.21
C ARG A 391 8.05 14.58 33.36
N SER A 392 9.36 14.77 33.45
CA SER A 392 9.91 15.80 34.32
C SER A 392 9.38 17.16 33.86
N ASP A 393 8.65 17.85 34.74
CA ASP A 393 8.24 19.25 34.59
C ASP A 393 9.45 20.21 34.66
N ASN A 394 10.56 19.88 34.00
CA ASN A 394 11.65 20.82 33.81
C ASN A 394 11.31 21.69 32.60
N THR A 395 10.64 22.80 32.91
CA THR A 395 10.48 23.97 32.08
C THR A 395 11.84 24.46 31.58
N ASP A 396 12.19 24.09 30.35
CA ASP A 396 13.21 24.81 29.58
C ASP A 396 12.60 26.16 29.12
N PRO A 397 13.11 27.31 29.58
CA PRO A 397 12.55 28.63 29.25
C PRO A 397 12.71 29.00 27.77
N ASN A 398 13.41 28.19 26.97
CA ASN A 398 13.60 28.38 25.53
C ASN A 398 12.53 27.72 24.65
N TYR A 399 11.39 27.29 25.20
CA TYR A 399 10.18 27.08 24.40
C TYR A 399 9.62 28.42 23.93
N SER A 400 10.34 29.03 23.00
CA SER A 400 9.84 30.18 22.26
C SER A 400 8.52 29.83 21.57
N THR A 401 7.58 30.74 21.79
CA THR A 401 6.22 30.86 21.26
C THR A 401 6.19 31.05 19.73
N LEU A 402 6.85 30.15 18.99
CA LEU A 402 6.54 29.90 17.60
C LEU A 402 5.71 28.62 17.59
N SER A 403 4.39 28.73 17.41
CA SER A 403 3.54 27.55 17.30
C SER A 403 3.93 26.74 16.05
N LYS A 404 4.84 25.78 16.21
CA LYS A 404 5.26 24.76 15.24
C LYS A 404 4.11 23.77 15.03
N ARG A 405 2.96 24.24 14.52
CA ARG A 405 1.78 23.39 14.34
C ARG A 405 2.10 22.34 13.28
N ALA A 406 1.88 21.07 13.64
CA ALA A 406 1.77 20.01 12.65
C ALA A 406 0.70 20.42 11.61
N PRO A 407 0.76 19.91 10.37
CA PRO A 407 -0.34 20.14 9.45
C PRO A 407 -1.62 19.54 10.06
N ARG A 408 -2.79 19.92 9.55
CA ARG A 408 -4.08 19.36 9.98
C ARG A 408 -4.92 19.03 8.77
N THR A 409 -5.86 18.10 8.92
CA THR A 409 -6.97 17.96 7.98
C THR A 409 -7.73 19.28 7.90
N VAL A 410 -8.11 19.68 6.70
CA VAL A 410 -8.81 20.94 6.44
C VAL A 410 -10.11 20.64 5.74
N GLU A 411 -11.16 21.34 6.15
CA GLU A 411 -12.47 21.28 5.53
C GLU A 411 -12.48 22.04 4.20
N ILE A 412 -13.15 21.48 3.19
CA ILE A 412 -13.24 22.09 1.86
C ILE A 412 -14.55 22.87 1.77
N GLU A 413 -14.51 24.15 2.14
CA GLU A 413 -15.67 25.07 2.17
C GLU A 413 -16.49 25.09 0.87
N LEU A 414 -15.82 25.14 -0.28
CA LEU A 414 -16.49 25.11 -1.59
C LEU A 414 -17.23 23.80 -1.82
N TYR A 415 -16.68 22.69 -1.34
CA TYR A 415 -17.31 21.39 -1.46
C TYR A 415 -18.47 21.23 -0.49
N HIS A 416 -18.35 21.77 0.73
CA HIS A 416 -19.44 21.85 1.70
C HIS A 416 -20.63 22.58 1.08
N LYS A 417 -20.40 23.78 0.52
CA LYS A 417 -21.46 24.55 -0.15
C LYS A 417 -22.10 23.79 -1.32
N LYS A 418 -21.32 23.04 -2.10
CA LYS A 418 -21.87 22.21 -3.20
C LYS A 418 -22.74 21.07 -2.66
N ILE A 419 -22.29 20.35 -1.63
CA ILE A 419 -23.06 19.30 -0.95
C ILE A 419 -24.34 19.91 -0.36
N SER A 420 -24.26 21.01 0.38
CA SER A 420 -25.41 21.69 0.98
C SER A 420 -26.48 22.03 -0.07
N ASN A 421 -26.09 22.57 -1.23
CA ASN A 421 -27.01 22.87 -2.32
C ASN A 421 -27.68 21.62 -2.93
N TYR A 422 -26.90 20.59 -3.23
CA TYR A 422 -27.44 19.36 -3.84
C TYR A 422 -28.27 18.54 -2.86
N LEU A 423 -27.80 18.39 -1.62
CA LEU A 423 -28.52 17.73 -0.55
C LEU A 423 -29.82 18.46 -0.25
N SER A 424 -29.81 19.79 -0.13
CA SER A 424 -31.03 20.58 0.01
C SER A 424 -32.01 20.34 -1.13
N THR A 425 -31.53 20.22 -2.36
CA THR A 425 -32.38 19.95 -3.52
C THR A 425 -33.00 18.55 -3.43
N HIS A 426 -32.20 17.55 -3.09
CA HIS A 426 -32.64 16.18 -2.88
C HIS A 426 -33.69 16.10 -1.75
N LEU A 427 -33.40 16.65 -0.57
CA LEU A 427 -34.32 16.65 0.56
C LEU A 427 -35.62 17.39 0.26
N ARG A 428 -35.58 18.50 -0.50
CA ARG A 428 -36.79 19.22 -0.93
C ARG A 428 -37.67 18.40 -1.87
N SER A 429 -37.08 17.48 -2.64
CA SER A 429 -37.84 16.57 -3.50
C SER A 429 -38.57 15.49 -2.70
N VAL A 430 -38.02 15.11 -1.53
CA VAL A 430 -38.57 14.09 -0.63
C VAL A 430 -39.60 14.69 0.34
N TYR A 431 -39.22 15.75 1.06
CA TYR A 431 -40.03 16.34 2.15
C TYR A 431 -40.83 17.59 1.72
N GLY A 432 -40.61 18.09 0.50
CA GLY A 432 -41.25 19.30 -0.01
C GLY A 432 -40.48 20.59 0.28
N LYS A 433 -40.51 21.54 -0.67
CA LYS A 433 -39.70 22.78 -0.65
C LYS A 433 -39.84 23.63 0.62
N LYS A 434 -41.04 23.67 1.21
CA LYS A 434 -41.34 24.50 2.39
C LYS A 434 -40.71 23.95 3.67
N ASN A 435 -40.46 22.64 3.70
CA ASN A 435 -40.05 21.89 4.86
C ASN A 435 -38.54 21.76 5.01
N VAL A 436 -37.75 22.29 4.06
CA VAL A 436 -36.28 22.17 4.08
C VAL A 436 -35.62 23.53 4.02
N LYS A 437 -34.84 23.87 5.04
CA LYS A 437 -34.12 25.13 5.19
C LYS A 437 -32.63 24.84 5.33
N ALA A 438 -31.83 25.40 4.42
CA ALA A 438 -30.37 25.41 4.56
C ALA A 438 -29.94 26.62 5.39
N GLU A 439 -28.80 26.54 6.06
CA GLU A 439 -28.21 27.63 6.85
C GLU A 439 -29.22 28.18 7.89
N HIS A 440 -29.94 27.30 8.56
CA HIS A 440 -30.99 27.71 9.48
C HIS A 440 -30.39 28.29 10.77
N PRO A 441 -30.79 29.48 11.22
CA PRO A 441 -30.30 30.03 12.49
C PRO A 441 -30.50 29.05 13.65
N ALA A 442 -29.44 28.78 14.42
CA ALA A 442 -29.49 27.87 15.57
C ALA A 442 -30.17 28.49 16.81
N GLY A 443 -30.43 29.80 16.79
CA GLY A 443 -31.05 30.54 17.90
C GLY A 443 -30.06 31.04 18.95
N THR A 444 -28.76 30.74 18.82
CA THR A 444 -27.67 31.25 19.67
C THR A 444 -26.53 31.83 18.83
N GLY A 445 -26.14 33.07 19.14
CA GLY A 445 -25.05 33.76 18.45
C GLY A 445 -25.23 33.83 16.93
N SER A 446 -24.12 33.62 16.20
CA SER A 446 -24.10 33.57 14.72
C SER A 446 -24.16 32.14 14.17
N ASN A 447 -24.43 31.13 15.00
CA ASN A 447 -24.39 29.73 14.60
C ASN A 447 -25.58 29.36 13.70
N ARG A 448 -25.32 28.49 12.72
CA ARG A 448 -26.31 28.00 11.76
C ARG A 448 -26.21 26.49 11.64
N ILE A 449 -27.36 25.86 11.60
CA ILE A 449 -27.51 24.44 11.28
C ILE A 449 -27.47 24.32 9.76
N ASP A 450 -26.61 23.45 9.22
CA ASP A 450 -26.38 23.34 7.79
C ASP A 450 -27.69 23.09 7.02
N ILE A 451 -28.48 22.08 7.44
CA ILE A 451 -29.84 21.86 6.92
C ILE A 451 -30.78 21.40 8.03
N VAL A 452 -31.96 22.01 8.09
CA VAL A 452 -33.10 21.60 8.92
C VAL A 452 -34.21 21.10 8.02
N VAL A 453 -34.73 19.90 8.33
CA VAL A 453 -35.91 19.32 7.69
C VAL A 453 -37.04 19.23 8.72
N GLN A 454 -38.21 19.75 8.35
CA GLN A 454 -39.47 19.54 9.07
C GLN A 454 -40.13 18.28 8.51
N ASP A 455 -40.21 17.24 9.32
CA ASP A 455 -40.94 16.01 9.00
C ASP A 455 -42.15 15.88 9.93
N ASN A 456 -43.32 16.28 9.42
CA ASN A 456 -44.54 16.48 10.20
C ASN A 456 -44.32 17.49 11.35
N SER A 457 -44.47 17.08 12.61
CA SER A 457 -44.20 17.91 13.79
C SER A 457 -42.73 17.92 14.21
N ASP A 458 -41.92 17.01 13.70
CA ASP A 458 -40.57 16.78 14.19
C ASP A 458 -39.52 17.43 13.30
N LEU A 459 -38.34 17.69 13.88
CA LEU A 459 -37.19 18.22 13.17
C LEU A 459 -36.12 17.15 12.96
N ILE A 460 -35.46 17.21 11.81
CA ILE A 460 -34.25 16.45 11.49
C ILE A 460 -33.15 17.47 11.20
N PHE A 461 -32.04 17.35 11.90
CA PHE A 461 -30.87 18.20 11.67
C PHE A 461 -29.83 17.44 10.86
N TYR A 462 -29.28 18.12 9.87
CA TYR A 462 -28.16 17.63 9.07
C TYR A 462 -26.96 18.56 9.29
N GLU A 463 -25.81 17.96 9.56
CA GLU A 463 -24.51 18.63 9.70
C GLU A 463 -23.55 18.06 8.64
N ILE A 464 -23.06 18.92 7.75
CA ILE A 464 -22.21 18.53 6.63
C ILE A 464 -20.76 18.80 7.02
N LYS A 465 -19.87 17.82 6.78
CA LYS A 465 -18.42 18.01 6.93
C LYS A 465 -17.65 17.49 5.74
N THR A 466 -16.70 18.25 5.24
CA THR A 466 -15.93 17.90 4.02
C THR A 466 -14.44 17.65 4.25
N TYR A 467 -14.06 17.27 5.46
CA TYR A 467 -12.70 16.78 5.73
C TYR A 467 -12.36 15.57 4.88
N SER A 468 -11.07 15.32 4.72
CA SER A 468 -10.57 14.21 3.93
C SER A 468 -10.64 12.85 4.65
N SER A 469 -11.02 12.81 5.94
CA SER A 469 -11.25 11.60 6.74
C SER A 469 -12.66 11.58 7.33
N ILE A 470 -13.32 10.41 7.25
CA ILE A 470 -14.64 10.19 7.86
C ILE A 470 -14.61 10.42 9.37
N LYS A 471 -13.57 9.93 10.05
CA LYS A 471 -13.42 10.11 11.51
C LYS A 471 -13.30 11.59 11.88
N ALA A 472 -12.60 12.39 11.07
CA ALA A 472 -12.53 13.83 11.27
C ALA A 472 -13.91 14.49 11.06
N CYS A 473 -14.63 14.12 9.99
CA CYS A 473 -16.01 14.57 9.78
C CYS A 473 -16.92 14.27 10.98
N ILE A 474 -16.92 13.03 11.47
CA ILE A 474 -17.74 12.62 12.60
C ILE A 474 -17.34 13.38 13.88
N ARG A 475 -16.04 13.43 14.19
CA ARG A 475 -15.52 14.07 15.40
C ARG A 475 -15.94 15.54 15.50
N GLU A 476 -15.80 16.28 14.41
CA GLU A 476 -16.11 17.72 14.39
C GLU A 476 -17.62 17.98 14.31
N ALA A 477 -18.39 17.14 13.61
CA ALA A 477 -19.85 17.30 13.47
C ALA A 477 -20.62 16.98 14.76
N ILE A 478 -20.19 15.97 15.55
CA ILE A 478 -20.90 15.56 16.76
C ILE A 478 -21.07 16.73 17.74
N GLY A 479 -20.00 17.49 18.00
CA GLY A 479 -20.06 18.61 18.94
C GLY A 479 -21.09 19.66 18.51
N GLN A 480 -21.07 20.03 17.23
CA GLN A 480 -21.96 21.06 16.66
C GLN A 480 -23.42 20.60 16.66
N ILE A 481 -23.69 19.41 16.15
CA ILE A 481 -25.07 18.93 16.00
C ILE A 481 -25.72 18.62 17.37
N LEU A 482 -24.94 18.18 18.36
CA LEU A 482 -25.42 18.01 19.74
C LEU A 482 -25.70 19.37 20.40
N GLU A 483 -24.82 20.36 20.21
CA GLU A 483 -25.06 21.73 20.72
C GLU A 483 -26.38 22.28 20.16
N TYR A 484 -26.61 22.16 18.85
CA TYR A 484 -27.83 22.65 18.21
C TYR A 484 -29.11 21.97 18.71
N SER A 485 -29.07 20.67 19.03
CA SER A 485 -30.26 19.94 19.46
C SER A 485 -30.53 20.02 20.96
N TYR A 486 -29.48 20.05 21.78
CA TYR A 486 -29.60 19.83 23.22
C TYR A 486 -29.28 21.06 24.09
N PHE A 487 -28.56 22.07 23.59
CA PHE A 487 -28.22 23.24 24.40
C PHE A 487 -29.43 24.20 24.56
N PRO A 488 -29.64 24.82 25.75
CA PRO A 488 -28.96 24.54 27.02
C PRO A 488 -29.54 23.32 27.77
N ASN A 489 -30.78 22.93 27.48
CA ASN A 489 -31.43 21.72 28.02
C ASN A 489 -32.72 21.46 27.23
N LYS A 490 -32.58 21.09 25.95
CA LYS A 490 -33.67 20.85 25.00
C LYS A 490 -33.47 19.50 24.30
N ALA A 491 -34.43 19.09 23.48
CA ALA A 491 -34.29 18.01 22.53
C ALA A 491 -35.09 18.41 21.29
N LEU A 492 -34.45 19.16 20.38
CA LEU A 492 -35.15 19.85 19.30
C LEU A 492 -35.39 18.97 18.08
N ALA A 493 -34.48 18.04 17.80
CA ALA A 493 -34.57 17.17 16.64
C ALA A 493 -34.75 15.70 17.03
N LYS A 494 -35.60 14.99 16.27
CA LYS A 494 -35.80 13.54 16.41
C LYS A 494 -34.65 12.74 15.83
N GLU A 495 -33.88 13.33 14.92
CA GLU A 495 -32.75 12.70 14.25
C GLU A 495 -31.64 13.73 14.01
N LEU A 496 -30.40 13.30 14.24
CA LEU A 496 -29.18 14.06 14.07
C LEU A 496 -28.32 13.34 13.02
N ILE A 497 -28.16 13.94 11.85
CA ILE A 497 -27.55 13.28 10.70
C ILE A 497 -26.26 13.99 10.33
N ILE A 498 -25.15 13.27 10.43
CA ILE A 498 -23.86 13.73 9.92
C ILE A 498 -23.75 13.31 8.46
N VAL A 499 -23.37 14.26 7.58
CA VAL A 499 -23.18 14.01 6.16
C VAL A 499 -21.76 14.32 5.73
N SER A 500 -21.15 13.43 4.94
CA SER A 500 -19.95 13.76 4.18
C SER A 500 -19.91 13.10 2.81
N GLN A 501 -18.86 13.39 2.05
CA GLN A 501 -18.61 12.85 0.70
C GLN A 501 -18.10 11.42 0.67
N HIS A 502 -17.90 10.81 1.83
CA HIS A 502 -17.22 9.52 1.94
C HIS A 502 -18.23 8.42 2.19
N GLU A 503 -18.03 7.26 1.60
CA GLU A 503 -18.84 6.09 1.89
C GLU A 503 -18.34 5.41 3.18
N ALA A 504 -19.25 5.11 4.11
CA ALA A 504 -18.90 4.45 5.36
C ALA A 504 -18.55 2.97 5.13
N ASP A 505 -17.40 2.54 5.66
CA ASP A 505 -17.04 1.13 5.78
C ASP A 505 -17.68 0.50 7.03
N GLU A 506 -17.57 -0.82 7.17
CA GLU A 506 -18.15 -1.56 8.31
C GLU A 506 -17.66 -1.05 9.68
N PRO A 507 -16.35 -0.80 9.90
CA PRO A 507 -15.88 -0.20 11.16
C PRO A 507 -16.56 1.13 11.52
N ILE A 508 -16.82 2.00 10.54
CA ILE A 508 -17.54 3.26 10.78
C ILE A 508 -19.01 3.00 11.10
N LYS A 509 -19.68 2.08 10.40
CA LYS A 509 -21.08 1.72 10.69
C LYS A 509 -21.24 1.14 12.10
N ASP A 510 -20.31 0.26 12.49
CA ASP A 510 -20.25 -0.30 13.85
C ASP A 510 -20.03 0.80 14.89
N TYR A 511 -19.13 1.75 14.61
CA TYR A 511 -18.88 2.88 15.50
C TYR A 511 -20.12 3.76 15.68
N MET A 512 -20.81 4.13 14.60
CA MET A 512 -22.05 4.93 14.67
C MET A 512 -23.15 4.20 15.42
N SER A 513 -23.34 2.91 15.14
CA SER A 513 -24.28 2.05 15.86
C SER A 513 -23.95 1.96 17.35
N HIS A 514 -22.67 1.83 17.69
CA HIS A 514 -22.22 1.81 19.08
C HIS A 514 -22.54 3.12 19.79
N LEU A 515 -22.25 4.28 19.18
CA LEU A 515 -22.57 5.59 19.78
C LEU A 515 -24.06 5.75 20.03
N ARG A 516 -24.89 5.48 19.00
CA ARG A 516 -26.36 5.58 19.09
C ARG A 516 -26.93 4.70 20.19
N ASN A 517 -26.52 3.44 20.24
CA ASN A 517 -27.05 2.48 21.22
C ASN A 517 -26.50 2.72 22.64
N LYS A 518 -25.25 3.16 22.76
CA LYS A 518 -24.61 3.35 24.07
C LYS A 518 -25.11 4.59 24.80
N PHE A 519 -25.37 5.66 24.05
CA PHE A 519 -25.72 6.97 24.61
C PHE A 519 -27.20 7.33 24.42
N ASP A 520 -27.97 6.51 23.72
CA ASP A 520 -29.39 6.75 23.41
C ASP A 520 -29.63 8.11 22.74
N ILE A 521 -28.73 8.45 21.81
CA ILE A 521 -28.82 9.66 20.98
C ILE A 521 -29.20 9.25 19.55
N PRO A 522 -30.15 9.93 18.87
CA PRO A 522 -30.61 9.55 17.54
C PRO A 522 -29.62 10.05 16.46
N LEU A 523 -28.36 9.67 16.61
CA LEU A 523 -27.25 10.07 15.77
C LEU A 523 -27.04 9.06 14.64
N TYR A 524 -26.97 9.56 13.41
CA TYR A 524 -26.80 8.78 12.20
C TYR A 524 -25.73 9.38 11.30
N TYR A 525 -25.18 8.55 10.42
CA TYR A 525 -24.30 8.98 9.35
C TYR A 525 -24.91 8.68 7.99
N GLN A 526 -24.75 9.59 7.03
CA GLN A 526 -25.10 9.37 5.63
C GLN A 526 -23.99 9.88 4.69
N HIS A 527 -23.78 9.15 3.60
CA HIS A 527 -22.90 9.55 2.50
C HIS A 527 -23.73 10.29 1.44
N PHE A 528 -23.24 11.44 0.96
CA PHE A 528 -23.79 12.11 -0.21
C PHE A 528 -22.91 11.91 -1.44
N ASP A 529 -23.38 11.12 -2.41
CA ASP A 529 -22.69 10.88 -3.67
C ASP A 529 -22.86 12.11 -4.58
N MET A 530 -21.76 12.84 -4.76
CA MET A 530 -21.75 14.10 -5.49
C MET A 530 -21.94 13.95 -7.00
N THR A 531 -21.68 12.77 -7.55
CA THR A 531 -21.84 12.47 -8.97
C THR A 531 -23.28 12.08 -9.25
N LYS A 532 -23.81 11.12 -8.50
CA LYS A 532 -25.19 10.64 -8.66
C LYS A 532 -26.21 11.60 -8.05
N LYS A 533 -25.76 12.51 -7.18
CA LYS A 533 -26.61 13.43 -6.40
C LYS A 533 -27.63 12.68 -5.54
N THR A 534 -27.17 11.58 -4.94
CA THR A 534 -27.98 10.69 -4.12
C THR A 534 -27.45 10.64 -2.70
N LEU A 535 -28.37 10.54 -1.74
CA LEU A 535 -28.07 10.32 -0.33
C LEU A 535 -28.17 8.82 -0.02
N SER A 536 -27.20 8.26 0.71
CA SER A 536 -27.23 6.85 1.14
C SER A 536 -28.32 6.58 2.18
N ASP A 537 -28.50 5.32 2.56
CA ASP A 537 -29.23 4.97 3.77
C ASP A 537 -28.54 5.53 5.03
N LYS A 538 -29.29 5.58 6.13
CA LYS A 538 -28.79 5.99 7.46
C LYS A 538 -28.06 4.81 8.11
N TYR A 539 -26.87 5.07 8.64
CA TYR A 539 -26.07 4.11 9.41
C TYR A 539 -25.93 4.52 10.87
#